data_AF-A0AAU3KM54-F1
#
_entry.id   AF-A0AAU3KM54-F1
#
_cell.length_a   1.000
_cell.length_b   1.000
_cell.length_c   1.000
_cell.angle_alpha   90.00
_cell.angle_beta   90.00
_cell.angle_gamma   90.00
#
_symmetry.space_group_name_H-M   'P 1'
#
loop_
_entity.id
_entity.type
_entity.pdbx_description
1 polymer ?
#
loop_
_entity_poly.entity_id
_entity_poly.type
_entity_poly.pdbx_seq_one_letter_code
_entity_poly.pdbx_strand_id
1 'polypeptide(L)'
;MAAELFNESIAVYGANCAGFAERALAEEPTARAAMARTLREVAVEYTKSGQPGGCMVISAGLNTTNTEVAAAQEQMRTANADAFAARIRTDIDAGLLPTDTDAAVLARYIGTIMQGMSQGARDGARRSELQQVAELALRTWPEDTPLDR
;
A
#
# COMPACT_ATOMS: atom_id res chain seq x y z
N MET A 1 -23.69 -12.61 10.77
CA MET A 1 -22.83 -13.81 10.85
C MET A 1 -21.67 -13.82 9.86
N ALA A 2 -21.87 -13.97 8.54
CA ALA A 2 -20.72 -14.11 7.61
C ALA A 2 -19.87 -12.83 7.50
N ALA A 3 -20.51 -11.66 7.43
CA ALA A 3 -19.80 -10.38 7.39
C ALA A 3 -19.14 -10.02 8.74
N GLU A 4 -19.76 -10.35 9.87
CA GLU A 4 -19.18 -10.16 11.20
C GLU A 4 -17.90 -10.99 11.39
N LEU A 5 -17.95 -12.29 11.10
CA LEU A 5 -16.78 -13.16 11.22
C LEU A 5 -15.65 -12.73 10.25
N PHE A 6 -16.01 -12.25 9.05
CA PHE A 6 -15.05 -11.67 8.12
C PHE A 6 -14.38 -10.43 8.71
N ASN A 7 -15.15 -9.50 9.25
CA ASN A 7 -14.63 -8.28 9.87
C ASN A 7 -13.74 -8.59 11.08
N GLU A 8 -14.12 -9.54 11.93
CA GLU A 8 -13.30 -10.01 13.05
C GLU A 8 -11.99 -10.64 12.56
N SER A 9 -12.04 -11.49 11.53
CA SER A 9 -10.85 -12.13 10.94
C SER A 9 -9.90 -11.11 10.33
N ILE A 10 -10.45 -10.08 9.67
CA ILE A 10 -9.68 -8.97 9.11
C ILE A 10 -9.07 -8.10 10.21
N ALA A 11 -9.79 -7.84 11.30
CA ALA A 11 -9.26 -7.07 12.43
C ALA A 11 -8.08 -7.78 13.10
N VAL A 12 -8.20 -9.09 13.36
CA VAL A 12 -7.12 -9.92 13.89
C VAL A 12 -5.92 -9.97 12.94
N TYR A 13 -6.17 -10.02 11.64
CA TYR A 13 -5.10 -9.96 10.64
C TYR A 13 -4.45 -8.58 10.54
N GLY A 14 -5.23 -7.51 10.56
CA GLY A 14 -4.75 -6.13 10.47
C GLY A 14 -3.79 -5.79 11.60
N ALA A 15 -4.14 -6.20 12.83
CA ALA A 15 -3.30 -6.04 14.01
C ALA A 15 -1.94 -6.76 13.91
N ASN A 16 -1.84 -7.84 13.11
CA ASN A 16 -0.66 -8.71 13.05
C ASN A 16 0.15 -8.58 11.74
N CYS A 17 -0.46 -8.13 10.65
CA CYS A 17 0.13 -8.17 9.30
C CYS A 17 0.05 -6.85 8.52
N ALA A 18 -0.74 -5.85 8.97
CA ALA A 18 -0.99 -4.63 8.20
C ALA A 18 -0.40 -3.34 8.79
N GLY A 19 0.10 -3.35 10.03
CA GLY A 19 0.61 -2.13 10.69
C GLY A 19 1.92 -1.56 10.12
N PHE A 20 2.54 -2.21 9.13
CA PHE A 20 3.83 -1.79 8.59
C PHE A 20 3.73 -0.47 7.79
N ALA A 21 2.65 -0.30 7.01
CA ALA A 21 2.40 0.93 6.27
C ALA A 21 2.11 2.11 7.22
N GLU A 22 1.32 1.87 8.27
CA GLU A 22 1.05 2.87 9.32
C GLU A 22 2.32 3.28 10.06
N ARG A 23 3.18 2.33 10.43
CA ARG A 23 4.48 2.63 11.04
C ARG A 23 5.39 3.42 10.11
N ALA A 24 5.50 3.03 8.84
CA ALA A 24 6.30 3.76 7.86
C ALA A 24 5.78 5.20 7.68
N LEU A 25 4.47 5.39 7.64
CA LEU A 25 3.83 6.70 7.58
C LEU A 25 4.04 7.54 8.85
N ALA A 26 4.23 6.93 10.02
CA ALA A 26 4.45 7.64 11.28
C ALA A 26 5.93 7.96 11.54
N GLU A 27 6.83 7.06 11.16
CA GLU A 27 8.25 7.10 11.56
C GLU A 27 9.16 7.75 10.52
N GLU A 28 8.85 7.64 9.22
CA GLU A 28 9.73 8.15 8.18
C GLU A 28 9.61 9.68 8.05
N PRO A 29 10.71 10.39 7.71
CA PRO A 29 10.74 11.85 7.70
C PRO A 29 10.04 12.48 6.48
N THR A 30 9.92 11.74 5.38
CA THR A 30 9.28 12.20 4.14
C THR A 30 8.27 11.19 3.62
N ALA A 31 7.29 11.63 2.85
CA ALA A 31 6.38 10.77 2.10
C ALA A 31 7.15 9.82 1.18
N ARG A 32 8.23 10.28 0.52
CA ARG A 32 9.08 9.40 -0.30
C ARG A 32 9.67 8.25 0.52
N ALA A 33 10.22 8.56 1.69
CA ALA A 33 10.81 7.56 2.58
C ALA A 33 9.74 6.60 3.12
N ALA A 34 8.58 7.13 3.52
CA ALA A 34 7.43 6.34 3.98
C ALA A 34 6.96 5.34 2.90
N MET A 35 6.77 5.81 1.65
CA MET A 35 6.32 4.95 0.55
C MET A 35 7.38 3.93 0.16
N ALA A 36 8.66 4.32 0.18
CA ALA A 36 9.77 3.41 -0.08
C ALA A 36 9.86 2.28 0.94
N ARG A 37 9.81 2.61 2.24
CA ARG A 37 9.78 1.62 3.31
C ARG A 37 8.57 0.71 3.19
N THR A 38 7.38 1.28 2.96
CA THR A 38 6.14 0.53 2.78
C THR A 38 6.27 -0.50 1.65
N LEU A 39 6.72 -0.10 0.45
CA LEU A 39 6.85 -1.02 -0.69
C LEU A 39 7.92 -2.11 -0.47
N ARG A 40 9.00 -1.79 0.24
CA ARG A 40 10.03 -2.78 0.58
C ARG A 40 9.52 -3.79 1.62
N GLU A 41 8.81 -3.32 2.63
CA GLU A 41 8.18 -4.18 3.64
C GLU A 41 7.08 -5.05 3.03
N VAL A 42 6.31 -4.54 2.05
CA VAL A 42 5.38 -5.34 1.24
C VAL A 42 6.07 -6.56 0.61
N ALA A 43 7.22 -6.36 -0.02
CA ALA A 43 7.96 -7.47 -0.63
C ALA A 43 8.38 -8.54 0.39
N VAL A 44 8.70 -8.13 1.63
CA VAL A 44 9.09 -9.04 2.72
C VAL A 44 7.88 -9.77 3.29
N GLU A 45 6.85 -9.02 3.72
CA GLU A 45 5.68 -9.57 4.42
C GLU A 45 4.85 -10.48 3.52
N TYR A 46 4.66 -10.10 2.25
CA TYR A 46 3.83 -10.88 1.34
C TYR A 46 4.49 -12.19 0.90
N THR A 47 5.80 -12.34 1.08
CA THR A 47 6.57 -13.54 0.70
C THR A 47 7.10 -14.32 1.91
N LYS A 48 6.63 -13.99 3.11
CA LYS A 48 7.07 -14.65 4.34
C LYS A 48 6.68 -16.14 4.32
N SER A 49 7.65 -17.00 4.61
CA SER A 49 7.43 -18.45 4.67
C SER A 49 6.52 -18.81 5.85
N GLY A 50 5.65 -19.82 5.66
CA GLY A 50 4.76 -20.31 6.72
C GLY A 50 3.42 -19.59 6.81
N GLN A 51 3.12 -18.66 5.89
CA GLN A 51 1.81 -18.03 5.74
C GLN A 51 1.40 -17.96 4.25
N PRO A 52 0.10 -17.82 3.93
CA PRO A 52 -0.33 -17.57 2.56
C PRO A 52 0.31 -16.30 2.00
N GLY A 53 0.68 -16.33 0.72
CA GLY A 53 1.26 -15.17 0.04
C GLY A 53 0.27 -13.99 -0.05
N GLY A 54 0.82 -12.78 -0.04
CA GLY A 54 0.06 -11.54 -0.23
C GLY A 54 -0.67 -11.03 1.01
N CYS A 55 -1.55 -10.04 0.79
CA CYS A 55 -2.38 -9.44 1.83
C CYS A 55 -3.81 -9.98 1.82
N MET A 56 -4.30 -10.42 2.97
CA MET A 56 -5.68 -10.86 3.12
C MET A 56 -6.68 -9.72 2.88
N VAL A 57 -6.38 -8.50 3.35
CA VAL A 57 -7.23 -7.32 3.12
C VAL A 57 -7.41 -7.03 1.63
N ILE A 58 -6.38 -7.26 0.82
CA ILE A 58 -6.41 -7.03 -0.63
C ILE A 58 -7.21 -8.13 -1.34
N SER A 59 -7.02 -9.39 -0.94
CA SER A 59 -7.38 -10.54 -1.78
C SER A 59 -8.65 -11.28 -1.36
N ALA A 60 -9.08 -11.17 -0.10
CA ALA A 60 -10.06 -12.10 0.51
C ALA A 60 -11.48 -12.05 -0.08
N GLY A 61 -11.93 -10.90 -0.59
CA GLY A 61 -13.27 -10.71 -1.12
C GLY A 61 -13.32 -10.31 -2.60
N LEU A 62 -12.23 -10.46 -3.38
CA LEU A 62 -12.21 -10.04 -4.79
C LEU A 62 -13.30 -10.72 -5.65
N ASN A 63 -13.66 -11.96 -5.31
CA ASN A 63 -14.69 -12.75 -6.01
C ASN A 63 -15.91 -13.03 -5.12
N THR A 64 -16.13 -12.23 -4.07
CA THR A 64 -17.28 -12.43 -3.19
C THR A 64 -18.57 -12.00 -3.89
N THR A 65 -19.65 -12.76 -3.68
CA THR A 65 -21.01 -12.32 -4.03
C THR A 65 -21.70 -11.58 -2.88
N ASN A 66 -21.05 -11.50 -1.71
CA ASN A 66 -21.55 -10.76 -0.57
C ASN A 66 -21.16 -9.27 -0.68
N THR A 67 -22.15 -8.41 -0.89
CA THR A 67 -21.96 -6.96 -1.09
C THR A 67 -21.36 -6.25 0.13
N GLU A 68 -21.63 -6.70 1.35
CA GLU A 68 -21.07 -6.11 2.57
C GLU A 68 -19.56 -6.36 2.66
N VAL A 69 -19.13 -7.58 2.34
CA VAL A 69 -17.70 -7.95 2.30
C VAL A 69 -16.98 -7.17 1.20
N ALA A 70 -17.60 -7.05 0.02
CA ALA A 70 -17.04 -6.26 -1.08
C ALA A 70 -16.87 -4.78 -0.69
N ALA A 71 -17.88 -4.18 -0.05
CA ALA A 71 -17.85 -2.80 0.42
C ALA A 71 -16.79 -2.58 1.52
N ALA A 72 -16.68 -3.50 2.48
CA ALA A 72 -15.66 -3.42 3.53
C ALA A 72 -14.23 -3.44 2.94
N GLN A 73 -13.99 -4.30 1.94
CA GLN A 73 -12.70 -4.33 1.25
C GLN A 73 -12.40 -3.06 0.45
N GLU A 74 -13.41 -2.52 -0.24
CA GLU A 74 -13.27 -1.26 -0.94
C GLU A 74 -12.91 -0.13 0.04
N GLN A 75 -13.63 -0.03 1.16
CA GLN A 75 -13.36 0.97 2.19
C GLN A 75 -11.93 0.87 2.74
N MET A 76 -11.43 -0.34 3.02
CA MET A 76 -10.05 -0.52 3.48
C MET A 76 -9.01 -0.08 2.44
N ARG A 77 -9.23 -0.40 1.15
CA ARG A 77 -8.32 0.05 0.08
C ARG A 77 -8.34 1.57 -0.08
N THR A 78 -9.51 2.19 0.02
CA THR A 78 -9.68 3.64 -0.06
C THR A 78 -9.02 4.33 1.13
N ALA A 79 -9.24 3.84 2.36
CA ALA A 79 -8.62 4.40 3.57
C ALA A 79 -7.08 4.39 3.52
N ASN A 80 -6.47 3.31 3.01
CA ASN A 80 -5.02 3.26 2.82
C ASN A 80 -4.53 4.30 1.80
N ALA A 81 -5.26 4.45 0.68
CA ALA A 81 -4.92 5.45 -0.33
C ALA A 81 -5.08 6.89 0.22
N ASP A 82 -6.11 7.14 1.03
CA ASP A 82 -6.33 8.44 1.67
C ASP A 82 -5.22 8.79 2.66
N ALA A 83 -4.74 7.80 3.44
CA ALA A 83 -3.62 7.98 4.35
C ALA A 83 -2.31 8.31 3.60
N PHE A 84 -2.04 7.61 2.49
CA PHE A 84 -0.90 7.93 1.62
C PHE A 84 -1.02 9.32 1.01
N ALA A 85 -2.19 9.68 0.49
CA ALA A 85 -2.43 10.98 -0.11
C ALA A 85 -2.29 12.11 0.91
N ALA A 86 -2.78 11.92 2.15
CA ALA A 86 -2.59 12.87 3.24
C ALA A 86 -1.11 13.09 3.54
N ARG A 87 -0.32 12.02 3.63
CA ARG A 87 1.12 12.14 3.88
C ARG A 87 1.86 12.83 2.73
N ILE A 88 1.49 12.53 1.48
CA ILE A 88 2.06 13.20 0.30
C ILE A 88 1.74 14.69 0.30
N ARG A 89 0.50 15.07 0.65
CA ARG A 89 0.11 16.49 0.77
C ARG A 89 0.96 17.25 1.80
N THR A 90 1.28 16.62 2.93
CA THR A 90 2.18 17.23 3.93
C THR A 90 3.55 17.59 3.33
N ASP A 91 4.12 16.72 2.50
CA ASP A 91 5.40 16.99 1.84
C ASP A 91 5.26 18.06 0.74
N ILE A 92 4.13 18.12 0.02
CA ILE A 92 3.84 19.22 -0.93
C ILE A 92 3.76 20.56 -0.19
N ASP A 93 2.99 20.62 0.90
CA ASP A 93 2.81 21.84 1.71
C ASP A 93 4.13 22.30 2.36
N ALA A 94 5.03 21.35 2.66
CA ALA A 94 6.37 21.61 3.17
C ALA A 94 7.38 22.01 2.07
N GLY A 95 6.98 22.03 0.80
CA GLY A 95 7.87 22.32 -0.34
C GLY A 95 8.90 21.23 -0.62
N LEU A 96 8.66 19.99 -0.17
CA LEU A 96 9.53 18.83 -0.42
C LEU A 96 9.17 18.11 -1.72
N LEU A 97 8.02 18.44 -2.32
CA LEU A 97 7.55 17.91 -3.60
C LEU A 97 7.04 19.06 -4.50
N PRO A 98 7.07 18.87 -5.83
CA PRO A 98 6.48 19.83 -6.77
C PRO A 98 5.02 20.14 -6.43
N THR A 99 4.65 21.41 -6.49
CA THR A 99 3.30 21.89 -6.12
C THR A 99 2.20 21.41 -7.07
N ASP A 100 2.55 20.96 -8.27
CA ASP A 100 1.66 20.34 -9.26
C ASP A 100 1.52 18.82 -9.08
N THR A 101 2.17 18.22 -8.07
CA THR A 101 2.02 16.80 -7.75
C THR A 101 0.58 16.47 -7.35
N ASP A 102 -0.08 15.62 -8.12
CA ASP A 102 -1.38 15.07 -7.72
C ASP A 102 -1.19 13.96 -6.66
N ALA A 103 -1.35 14.34 -5.40
CA ALA A 103 -1.21 13.43 -4.26
C ALA A 103 -2.18 12.24 -4.30
N ALA A 104 -3.40 12.43 -4.83
CA ALA A 104 -4.39 11.36 -4.88
C ALA A 104 -4.02 10.33 -5.95
N VAL A 105 -3.56 10.78 -7.13
CA VAL A 105 -3.07 9.89 -8.19
C VAL A 105 -1.82 9.15 -7.75
N LEU A 106 -0.85 9.82 -7.13
CA LEU A 106 0.37 9.18 -6.65
C LEU A 106 0.08 8.13 -5.56
N ALA A 107 -0.80 8.44 -4.60
CA ALA A 107 -1.25 7.48 -3.60
C ALA A 107 -1.95 6.26 -4.22
N ARG A 108 -2.83 6.50 -5.21
CA ARG A 108 -3.53 5.43 -5.93
C ARG A 108 -2.57 4.56 -6.73
N TYR A 109 -1.52 5.13 -7.30
CA TYR A 109 -0.45 4.39 -7.96
C TYR A 109 0.24 3.45 -6.98
N ILE A 110 0.70 3.94 -5.82
CA ILE A 110 1.33 3.11 -4.79
C ILE A 110 0.41 1.99 -4.34
N GLY A 111 -0.87 2.29 -4.06
CA GLY A 111 -1.86 1.28 -3.70
C GLY A 111 -2.08 0.23 -4.79
N THR A 112 -2.04 0.61 -6.07
CA THR A 112 -2.12 -0.32 -7.20
C THR A 112 -0.90 -1.25 -7.26
N ILE A 113 0.31 -0.71 -7.06
CA ILE A 113 1.54 -1.52 -7.01
C ILE A 113 1.48 -2.54 -5.87
N MET A 114 1.06 -2.13 -4.67
CA MET A 114 0.89 -3.05 -3.54
C MET A 114 -0.10 -4.18 -3.83
N GLN A 115 -1.21 -3.88 -4.51
CA GLN A 115 -2.19 -4.90 -4.92
C GLN A 115 -1.59 -5.89 -5.94
N GLY A 116 -0.86 -5.39 -6.93
CA GLY A 116 -0.15 -6.25 -7.89
C GLY A 116 0.91 -7.13 -7.23
N MET A 117 1.67 -6.59 -6.28
CA MET A 117 2.65 -7.35 -5.50
C MET A 117 1.97 -8.42 -4.62
N SER A 118 0.82 -8.10 -4.03
CA SER A 118 0.01 -9.08 -3.28
C SER A 118 -0.39 -10.26 -4.15
N GLN A 119 -0.87 -9.98 -5.36
CA GLN A 119 -1.26 -11.03 -6.31
C GLN A 119 -0.03 -11.83 -6.77
N GLY A 120 1.06 -11.17 -7.16
CA GLY A 120 2.29 -11.84 -7.57
C GLY A 120 2.85 -12.78 -6.48
N ALA A 121 2.79 -12.38 -5.21
CA ALA A 121 3.18 -13.24 -4.10
C ALA A 121 2.30 -14.50 -3.97
N ARG A 122 0.98 -14.38 -4.22
CA ARG A 122 0.05 -15.53 -4.25
C ARG A 122 0.35 -16.48 -5.40
N ASP A 123 0.80 -15.94 -6.52
CA ASP A 123 1.17 -16.71 -7.72
C ASP A 123 2.59 -17.30 -7.62
N GLY A 124 3.30 -17.07 -6.50
CA GLY A 124 4.60 -17.69 -6.21
C GLY A 124 5.81 -16.83 -6.58
N ALA A 125 5.65 -15.52 -6.82
CA ALA A 125 6.77 -14.62 -7.02
C ALA A 125 7.73 -14.63 -5.82
N ARG A 126 9.03 -14.65 -6.10
CA ARG A 126 10.08 -14.59 -5.08
C ARG A 126 10.16 -13.19 -4.49
N ARG A 127 10.63 -13.10 -3.25
CA ARG A 127 10.91 -11.81 -2.57
C ARG A 127 11.74 -10.86 -3.43
N SER A 128 12.79 -11.37 -4.08
CA SER A 128 13.69 -10.57 -4.92
C SER A 128 12.98 -9.98 -6.15
N GLU A 129 11.95 -10.65 -6.67
CA GLU A 129 11.16 -10.15 -7.80
C GLU A 129 10.24 -9.01 -7.35
N LEU A 130 9.58 -9.17 -6.20
CA LEU A 130 8.78 -8.09 -5.63
C LEU A 130 9.63 -6.89 -5.19
N GLN A 131 10.83 -7.10 -4.65
CA GLN A 131 11.77 -6.02 -4.35
C GLN A 131 12.13 -5.21 -5.60
N GLN A 132 12.36 -5.87 -6.74
CA GLN A 132 12.63 -5.17 -8.00
C GLN A 132 11.41 -4.35 -8.47
N VAL A 133 10.19 -4.87 -8.31
CA VAL A 133 8.96 -4.12 -8.60
C VAL A 133 8.85 -2.89 -7.70
N ALA A 134 9.13 -3.01 -6.40
CA ALA A 134 9.14 -1.89 -5.47
C ALA A 134 10.14 -0.80 -5.88
N GLU A 135 11.39 -1.17 -6.17
CA GLU A 135 12.42 -0.19 -6.57
C GLU A 135 12.11 0.45 -7.93
N LEU A 136 11.54 -0.30 -8.87
CA LEU A 136 11.10 0.26 -10.15
C LEU A 136 9.96 1.26 -9.95
N ALA A 137 8.98 0.93 -9.10
CA ALA A 137 7.87 1.82 -8.82
C ALA A 137 8.32 3.14 -8.18
N LEU A 138 9.31 3.10 -7.30
CA LEU A 138 9.86 4.30 -6.67
C LEU A 138 10.55 5.27 -7.64
N ARG A 139 10.87 4.84 -8.87
CA ARG A 139 11.41 5.74 -9.90
C ARG A 139 10.37 6.69 -10.49
N THR A 140 9.08 6.43 -10.27
CA THR A 140 8.02 7.37 -10.67
C THR A 140 7.79 8.47 -9.64
N TRP A 141 8.53 8.45 -8.52
CA TRP A 141 8.38 9.47 -7.50
C TRP A 141 8.79 10.83 -8.05
N PRO A 142 7.94 11.87 -7.95
CA PRO A 142 8.28 13.19 -8.46
C PRO A 142 9.49 13.74 -7.71
N GLU A 143 10.47 14.21 -8.46
CA GLU A 143 11.64 14.86 -7.91
C GLU A 143 11.48 16.37 -8.08
N ASP A 144 11.98 17.12 -7.09
CA ASP A 144 12.06 18.56 -7.15
C ASP A 144 13.08 18.90 -8.25
N THR A 145 12.59 18.99 -9.49
CA THR A 145 13.39 19.50 -10.61
C THR A 145 13.20 21.01 -10.56
N PRO A 146 14.25 21.81 -10.28
CA PRO A 146 14.15 23.25 -10.39
C PRO A 146 13.65 23.58 -11.80
N LEU A 147 12.56 24.34 -11.89
CA LEU A 147 12.07 24.91 -13.15
C LEU A 147 13.08 25.96 -13.64
N ASP A 148 14.19 25.51 -14.21
CA ASP A 148 14.93 26.30 -15.19
C ASP A 148 14.30 26.03 -16.57
N ARG A 149 13.26 26.81 -16.89
CA ARG A 149 12.87 27.17 -18.26
C ARG A 149 12.29 28.57 -18.32
#